data_AF-A0A2S0MEW7-F1
#
_entry.id   AF-A0A2S0MEW7-F1
#
_cell.length_a   1.000
_cell.length_b   1.000
_cell.length_c   1.000
_cell.angle_alpha   90.00
_cell.angle_beta   90.00
_cell.angle_gamma   90.00
#
_symmetry.space_group_name_H-M   'P 1'
#
loop_
_entity.id
_entity.type
_entity.pdbx_description
1 polymer ?
#
loop_
_entity_poly.entity_id
_entity_poly.type
_entity_poly.pdbx_seq_one_letter_code
_entity_poly.pdbx_strand_id
1 'polypeptide(L)'
;MIFTSANPNLRRSVYGPALRSLDRFLDDAVAVAKNAGTQLKEEEKHWELSIDVPGVSRDQLNIAIEGATVRVTTVEGAPREYRKAYEFAQEVDTAASHAKLENGVLTLTLAKLVPQSKATNLNID
;
A
#
# COMPACT_ATOMS: atom_id res chain seq x y z
N MET A 1 -14.04 74.36 11.30
CA MET A 1 -13.16 73.82 12.36
C MET A 1 -12.85 72.38 12.02
N ILE A 2 -11.56 72.06 12.01
CA ILE A 2 -10.91 70.82 11.55
C ILE A 2 -10.64 69.97 12.80
N PHE A 3 -10.84 68.65 12.79
CA PHE A 3 -10.04 67.59 13.47
C PHE A 3 -10.49 66.22 12.91
N THR A 4 -9.66 65.52 12.13
CA THR A 4 -8.72 64.44 12.52
C THR A 4 -9.38 63.13 12.97
N SER A 5 -9.18 62.05 12.20
CA SER A 5 -8.34 60.89 12.60
C SER A 5 -8.39 59.80 11.53
N ALA A 6 -7.21 59.44 11.02
CA ALA A 6 -6.97 58.23 10.25
C ALA A 6 -7.12 56.98 11.13
N ASN A 7 -7.53 55.84 10.55
CA ASN A 7 -6.66 54.67 10.57
C ASN A 7 -7.10 53.53 9.62
N PRO A 8 -6.14 52.75 9.10
CA PRO A 8 -6.33 51.84 7.97
C PRO A 8 -6.43 50.37 8.37
N ASN A 9 -6.82 49.54 7.39
CA ASN A 9 -6.49 48.11 7.25
C ASN A 9 -7.06 47.10 8.27
N LEU A 10 -8.23 46.55 7.94
CA LEU A 10 -8.54 45.16 8.33
C LEU A 10 -7.85 44.20 7.36
N ARG A 11 -6.69 43.73 7.81
CA ARG A 11 -5.88 42.69 7.18
C ARG A 11 -6.73 41.44 6.93
N ARG A 12 -6.97 41.11 5.65
CA ARG A 12 -7.44 39.79 5.26
C ARG A 12 -6.33 38.80 5.63
N SER A 13 -6.61 37.96 6.61
CA SER A 13 -5.77 36.84 7.01
C SER A 13 -5.69 35.86 5.83
N VAL A 14 -4.62 35.96 5.03
CA VAL A 14 -4.24 34.96 4.03
C VAL A 14 -3.13 34.12 4.66
N TYR A 15 -3.51 33.25 5.59
CA TYR A 15 -2.73 32.07 5.95
C TYR A 15 -3.23 30.95 5.03
N GLY A 16 -2.46 30.18 4.27
CA GLY A 16 -1.04 30.07 4.03
C GLY A 16 -0.90 28.78 3.19
N PRO A 17 -0.39 28.81 1.94
CA PRO A 17 -0.38 27.63 1.06
C PRO A 17 0.61 26.53 1.48
N ALA A 18 1.33 26.72 2.59
CA ALA A 18 2.47 25.90 3.02
C ALA A 18 2.12 24.58 3.74
N LEU A 19 0.84 24.33 4.05
CA LEU A 19 0.44 23.08 4.72
C LEU A 19 0.26 21.89 3.76
N ARG A 20 0.05 22.14 2.46
CA ARG A 20 -0.15 21.06 1.46
C ARG A 20 1.14 20.36 1.05
N SER A 21 2.28 21.05 1.09
CA SER A 21 3.57 20.45 0.74
C SER A 21 4.07 19.48 1.80
N LEU A 22 3.82 19.75 3.08
CA LEU A 22 4.17 18.84 4.18
C LEU A 22 3.35 17.55 4.13
N ASP A 23 2.07 17.63 3.80
CA ASP A 23 1.18 16.47 3.67
C ASP A 23 1.71 15.49 2.59
N ARG A 24 2.11 16.01 1.42
CA ARG A 24 2.74 15.20 0.37
C ARG A 24 4.11 14.63 0.78
N PHE A 25 4.92 15.39 1.51
CA PHE A 25 6.24 14.92 1.97
C PHE A 25 6.13 13.83 3.03
N LEU A 26 5.12 13.89 3.91
CA LEU A 26 4.85 12.84 4.88
C LEU A 26 4.32 11.58 4.20
N ASP A 27 3.44 11.72 3.20
CA ASP A 27 2.96 10.60 2.38
C ASP A 27 4.09 9.92 1.59
N ASP A 28 4.97 10.71 0.96
CA ASP A 28 6.14 10.23 0.21
C ASP A 28 7.18 9.57 1.13
N ALA A 29 7.46 10.15 2.30
CA ALA A 29 8.36 9.56 3.29
C ALA A 29 7.80 8.25 3.87
N VAL A 30 6.49 8.14 4.07
CA VAL A 30 5.82 6.89 4.45
C VAL A 30 5.87 5.86 3.31
N ALA A 31 5.72 6.29 2.05
CA ALA A 31 5.86 5.43 0.88
C ALA A 31 7.30 4.91 0.71
N VAL A 32 8.32 5.75 0.95
CA VAL A 32 9.73 5.35 0.91
C VAL A 32 10.09 4.45 2.09
N ALA A 33 9.63 4.76 3.30
CA ALA A 33 9.85 3.90 4.48
C ALA A 33 9.17 2.53 4.35
N LYS A 34 8.02 2.45 3.65
CA LYS A 34 7.38 1.18 3.30
C LYS A 34 8.26 0.25 2.46
N ASN A 35 9.17 0.81 1.65
CA ASN A 35 10.05 0.08 0.75
C ASN A 35 11.39 -0.37 1.38
N ALA A 36 11.75 0.08 2.58
CA ALA A 36 13.10 -0.05 3.15
C ALA A 36 13.49 -1.47 3.66
N GLY A 37 12.82 -2.53 3.21
CA GLY A 37 13.14 -3.92 3.58
C GLY A 37 12.31 -4.93 2.80
N THR A 38 11.94 -4.60 1.57
CA THR A 38 11.01 -5.37 0.74
C THR A 38 11.64 -5.59 -0.61
N GLN A 39 11.95 -6.84 -0.92
CA GLN A 39 12.46 -7.22 -2.23
C GLN A 39 11.28 -7.68 -3.08
N LEU A 40 10.88 -6.84 -4.04
CA LEU A 40 9.91 -7.20 -5.05
C LEU A 40 10.66 -7.63 -6.31
N LYS A 41 10.46 -8.87 -6.74
CA LYS A 41 10.90 -9.37 -8.04
C LYS A 41 9.68 -9.58 -8.91
N GLU A 42 9.74 -8.99 -10.09
CA GLU A 42 8.73 -9.21 -11.12
C GLU A 42 9.19 -10.29 -12.08
N GLU A 43 8.41 -11.37 -12.15
CA GLU A 43 8.58 -12.42 -13.14
C GLU A 43 7.48 -12.29 -14.21
N GLU A 44 7.58 -13.07 -15.28
CA GLU A 44 6.62 -12.99 -16.39
C GLU A 44 5.19 -13.35 -15.97
N LYS A 45 5.03 -14.36 -15.11
CA LYS A 45 3.71 -14.91 -14.71
C LYS A 45 3.31 -14.63 -13.27
N HIS A 46 4.26 -14.25 -12.41
CA HIS A 46 4.01 -14.02 -10.99
C HIS A 46 4.90 -12.88 -10.46
N TRP A 47 4.57 -12.37 -9.28
CA TRP A 47 5.43 -11.49 -8.50
C TRP A 47 5.94 -12.25 -7.29
N GLU A 48 7.23 -12.15 -7.00
CA GLU A 48 7.82 -12.65 -5.75
C GLU A 48 8.12 -11.46 -4.84
N LEU A 49 7.39 -11.35 -3.73
CA LEU A 49 7.58 -10.32 -2.73
C LEU A 49 8.18 -10.94 -1.46
N SER A 50 9.39 -10.54 -1.11
CA SER A 50 10.07 -10.96 0.13
C SER A 50 10.11 -9.80 1.13
N ILE A 51 9.66 -10.07 2.35
CA ILE A 51 9.52 -9.08 3.42
C ILE A 51 10.12 -9.64 4.70
N ASP A 52 11.00 -8.88 5.33
CA ASP A 52 11.54 -9.25 6.65
C ASP A 52 10.52 -8.92 7.75
N VAL A 53 10.13 -9.94 8.51
CA VAL A 53 9.19 -9.89 9.62
C VAL A 53 9.72 -10.68 10.84
N PRO A 54 10.84 -10.25 11.45
CA PRO A 54 11.44 -10.98 12.56
C PRO A 54 10.56 -10.95 13.81
N GLY A 55 10.36 -12.12 14.40
CA GLY A 55 9.63 -12.26 15.69
C GLY A 55 8.11 -12.34 15.56
N VAL A 56 7.58 -12.58 14.36
CA VAL A 56 6.15 -12.83 14.13
C VAL A 56 5.99 -14.22 13.52
N SER A 57 5.04 -15.00 14.06
CA SER A 57 4.69 -16.32 13.55
C SER A 57 3.63 -16.23 12.45
N ARG A 58 3.52 -17.26 11.61
CA ARG A 58 2.52 -17.35 10.54
C ARG A 58 1.09 -17.12 11.05
N ASP A 59 0.73 -17.67 12.20
CA ASP A 59 -0.61 -17.56 12.79
C ASP A 59 -0.96 -16.13 13.24
N GLN A 60 0.05 -15.27 13.39
CA GLN A 60 -0.12 -13.89 13.81
C GLN A 60 -0.16 -12.92 12.62
N LEU A 61 -0.03 -13.42 11.39
CA LEU A 61 -0.09 -12.64 10.15
C LEU A 61 -1.39 -12.90 9.41
N ASN A 62 -2.04 -11.80 9.05
CA ASN A 62 -3.18 -11.76 8.16
C ASN A 62 -2.76 -11.14 6.82
N ILE A 63 -3.08 -11.82 5.73
CA ILE A 63 -2.78 -11.38 4.37
C ILE A 63 -4.12 -11.24 3.64
N ALA A 64 -4.49 -10.01 3.33
CA ALA A 64 -5.67 -9.70 2.54
C ALA A 64 -5.24 -9.24 1.14
N ILE A 65 -5.83 -9.81 0.10
CA ILE A 65 -5.58 -9.44 -1.29
C ILE A 65 -6.88 -8.83 -1.83
N GLU A 66 -6.80 -7.57 -2.26
CA GLU A 66 -7.91 -6.77 -2.78
C GLU A 66 -7.55 -6.29 -4.19
N GLY A 67 -7.92 -7.07 -5.22
CA GLY A 67 -7.59 -6.76 -6.61
C GLY A 67 -6.08 -6.69 -6.83
N ALA A 68 -5.55 -5.47 -7.00
CA ALA A 68 -4.12 -5.21 -7.17
C ALA A 68 -3.38 -4.83 -5.87
N THR A 69 -4.08 -4.77 -4.73
CA THR A 69 -3.48 -4.40 -3.44
C THR A 69 -3.33 -5.61 -2.52
N VAL A 70 -2.14 -5.83 -1.96
CA VAL A 70 -1.87 -6.86 -0.96
C VAL A 70 -1.56 -6.19 0.38
N ARG A 71 -2.39 -6.47 1.37
CA ARG A 71 -2.28 -5.95 2.73
C ARG A 71 -1.79 -7.04 3.67
N VAL A 72 -0.65 -6.81 4.31
CA VAL A 72 -0.08 -7.66 5.34
C VAL A 72 -0.25 -6.96 6.68
N THR A 73 -1.05 -7.56 7.56
CA THR A 73 -1.38 -7.01 8.88
C THR A 73 -1.15 -8.05 9.95
N THR A 74 -0.68 -7.66 11.13
CA THR A 74 -0.61 -8.55 12.29
C THR A 74 -1.88 -8.52 13.12
N VAL A 75 -2.20 -9.63 13.77
CA VAL A 75 -3.33 -9.74 14.70
C VAL A 75 -3.04 -9.01 16.03
N GLU A 76 -4.10 -8.58 16.73
CA GLU A 76 -3.98 -8.04 18.09
C GLU A 76 -3.39 -9.09 19.04
N GLY A 77 -2.32 -8.73 19.74
CA GLY A 77 -1.56 -9.64 20.61
C GLY A 77 -0.27 -10.20 19.99
N ALA A 78 0.05 -9.84 18.74
CA ALA A 78 1.37 -10.13 18.18
C ALA A 78 2.48 -9.35 18.94
N PRO A 79 3.69 -9.92 19.10
CA PRO A 79 4.81 -9.24 19.76
C PRO A 79 5.22 -7.94 19.06
N ARG A 80 4.93 -7.83 17.77
CA ARG A 80 5.16 -6.65 16.94
C ARG A 80 3.97 -6.40 16.03
N GLU A 81 3.55 -5.14 15.97
CA GLU A 81 2.56 -4.71 15.00
C GLU A 81 3.23 -4.42 13.66
N TYR A 82 2.78 -5.10 12.61
CA TYR A 82 3.13 -4.77 11.23
C TYR A 82 1.86 -4.47 10.45
N ARG A 83 1.88 -3.35 9.71
CA ARG A 83 0.82 -2.95 8.79
C ARG A 83 1.46 -2.46 7.51
N LYS A 84 1.53 -3.33 6.51
CA LYS A 84 2.09 -3.01 5.19
C LYS A 84 1.03 -3.23 4.12
N ALA A 85 1.02 -2.34 3.14
CA ALA A 85 0.14 -2.43 1.98
C ALA A 85 0.99 -2.22 0.74
N TYR A 86 0.92 -3.16 -0.18
CA TYR A 86 1.64 -3.19 -1.44
C TYR A 86 0.64 -3.08 -2.57
N GLU A 87 0.90 -2.17 -3.49
CA GLU A 87 0.09 -1.99 -4.69
C GLU A 87 0.87 -2.53 -5.88
N PHE A 88 0.21 -3.36 -6.68
CA PHE A 88 0.78 -3.98 -7.88
C PHE A 88 0.19 -3.34 -9.14
N ALA A 89 0.90 -3.45 -10.26
CA ALA A 89 0.46 -2.86 -11.54
C ALA A 89 -0.76 -3.57 -12.16
N GLN A 90 -1.02 -4.81 -11.76
CA GLN A 90 -2.15 -5.62 -12.23
C GLN A 90 -2.78 -6.36 -11.04
N GLU A 91 -4.01 -6.83 -11.22
CA GLU A 91 -4.69 -7.64 -10.22
C GLU A 91 -3.95 -8.97 -9.95
N VAL A 92 -4.01 -9.42 -8.70
CA VAL A 92 -3.42 -10.67 -8.23
C VAL A 92 -4.52 -11.72 -8.09
N ASP A 93 -4.26 -12.94 -8.57
CA ASP A 93 -5.15 -14.06 -8.34
C ASP A 93 -4.97 -14.63 -6.93
N THR A 94 -5.98 -14.46 -6.08
CA THR A 94 -5.99 -14.98 -4.71
C THR A 94 -5.92 -16.51 -4.63
N ALA A 95 -6.46 -17.23 -5.62
CA ALA A 95 -6.51 -18.68 -5.62
C ALA A 95 -5.18 -19.31 -6.04
N ALA A 96 -4.46 -18.65 -6.95
CA ALA A 96 -3.16 -19.09 -7.44
C ALA A 96 -1.96 -18.49 -6.67
N SER A 97 -2.21 -17.65 -5.66
CA SER A 97 -1.18 -17.03 -4.83
C SER A 97 -0.83 -17.87 -3.60
N HIS A 98 0.44 -17.83 -3.20
CA HIS A 98 0.94 -18.55 -2.04
C HIS A 98 1.81 -17.68 -1.15
N ALA A 99 1.80 -17.94 0.16
CA ALA A 99 2.62 -17.23 1.14
C ALA A 99 3.36 -18.22 2.04
N LYS A 100 4.66 -18.00 2.22
CA LYS A 100 5.55 -18.85 3.03
C LYS A 100 6.38 -17.98 3.96
N LEU A 101 6.46 -18.33 5.24
CA LEU A 101 7.28 -17.66 6.23
C LEU A 101 8.36 -18.62 6.73
N GLU A 102 9.63 -18.30 6.49
CA GLU A 102 10.79 -19.11 6.86
C GLU A 102 11.84 -18.22 7.52
N ASN A 103 12.34 -18.61 8.69
CA ASN A 103 13.40 -17.88 9.41
C ASN A 103 13.13 -16.37 9.64
N GLY A 104 11.85 -15.97 9.71
CA GLY A 104 11.47 -14.56 9.87
C GLY A 104 11.41 -13.76 8.56
N VAL A 105 11.52 -14.43 7.40
CA VAL A 105 11.31 -13.83 6.08
C VAL A 105 10.00 -14.37 5.51
N LEU A 106 9.09 -13.46 5.17
CA LEU A 106 7.83 -13.76 4.49
C LEU A 106 8.03 -13.61 2.98
N THR A 107 7.94 -14.72 2.27
CA THR A 107 7.95 -14.78 0.79
C THR A 107 6.52 -14.99 0.30
N LEU A 108 6.02 -14.07 -0.51
CA LEU A 108 4.74 -14.18 -1.21
C LEU A 108 4.99 -14.42 -2.70
N THR A 109 4.40 -15.49 -3.23
CA THR A 109 4.34 -15.79 -4.66
C THR A 109 2.94 -15.42 -5.13
N LEU A 110 2.83 -14.28 -5.81
CA LEU A 110 1.55 -13.68 -6.20
C LEU A 110 1.35 -13.90 -7.69
N ALA A 111 0.35 -14.70 -8.08
CA ALA A 111 0.08 -14.96 -9.48
C ALA A 111 -0.60 -13.75 -10.13
N LYS A 112 -0.12 -13.32 -11.30
CA LYS A 112 -0.76 -12.24 -12.06
C LYS A 112 -2.11 -12.73 -12.56
N LEU A 113 -3.18 -11.98 -12.30
CA LEU A 113 -4.50 -12.29 -12.80
C LEU A 113 -4.56 -11.97 -14.31
N VAL A 114 -4.24 -12.97 -15.12
CA VAL A 114 -4.50 -12.91 -16.56
C VAL A 114 -5.96 -13.29 -16.78
N PRO A 115 -6.77 -12.47 -17.46
CA PRO A 115 -8.15 -12.84 -17.77
C PRO A 115 -8.14 -14.14 -18.59
N GLN A 116 -8.54 -15.25 -17.97
CA GLN A 116 -8.81 -16.49 -18.68
C GLN A 116 -10.01 -16.23 -19.59
N SER A 117 -9.78 -16.09 -20.90
CA SER A 117 -10.82 -16.01 -21.91
C SER A 117 -11.70 -17.26 -21.83
N LYS A 118 -12.84 -17.19 -21.13
CA LYS A 118 -13.92 -18.19 -21.15
C LYS A 118 -14.74 -18.07 -22.44
N ALA A 119 -14.08 -18.01 -23.60
CA ALA A 119 -14.75 -18.04 -24.88
C ALA A 119 -15.17 -19.48 -25.17
N THR A 120 -16.44 -19.80 -24.92
CA THR A 120 -17.04 -21.06 -25.35
C THR A 120 -17.78 -20.81 -26.67
N ASN A 121 -17.35 -21.46 -27.75
CA ASN A 121 -18.15 -21.54 -28.97
C ASN A 121 -19.32 -22.49 -28.73
N LEU A 122 -20.54 -21.97 -28.85
CA LEU A 122 -21.75 -22.78 -28.92
C LEU A 122 -21.97 -23.18 -30.39
N ASN A 123 -22.10 -24.48 -30.65
CA ASN A 123 -22.63 -24.95 -31.93
C ASN A 123 -24.14 -24.64 -31.99
N ILE A 124 -24.59 -24.17 -33.14
CA ILE A 124 -26.00 -23.92 -33.45
C ILE A 124 -26.53 -25.21 -34.09
N ASP A 125 -27.58 -25.80 -33.50
CA ASP A 125 -28.43 -26.83 -34.11
C ASP A 125 -29.66 -26.19 -34.77
#